data_AF-A0A0K0GKL8-F1
#
_entry.id   AF-A0A0K0GKL8-F1
#
_cell.length_a   1.000
_cell.length_b   1.000
_cell.length_c   1.000
_cell.angle_alpha   90.00
_cell.angle_beta   90.00
_cell.angle_gamma   90.00
#
_symmetry.space_group_name_H-M   'P 1'
#
loop_
_entity.id
_entity.type
_entity.pdbx_description
1 polymer ?
#
loop_
_entity_poly.entity_id
_entity_poly.type
_entity_poly.pdbx_seq_one_letter_code
_entity_poly.pdbx_strand_id
1 'polypeptide(L)' 'MAYIEGVADAGSGARWCGVGQVRPHELVDRVYRYQRGLPAERLQHSAATLVIEALAQAFPCASTP' A
#
# COMPACT_ATOMS: atom_id res chain seq x y z
N MET A 1 4.97 -2.55 -11.31
CA MET A 1 4.92 -1.12 -10.95
C MET A 1 3.52 -0.58 -11.20
N ALA A 2 3.06 -0.49 -12.46
CA ALA A 2 1.79 0.14 -12.84
C ALA A 2 0.54 -0.31 -12.05
N TYR A 3 0.39 -1.61 -11.73
CA TYR A 3 -0.74 -2.07 -10.91
C TYR A 3 -0.74 -1.49 -9.50
N ILE A 4 0.43 -1.47 -8.83
CA ILE A 4 0.58 -0.94 -7.47
C ILE A 4 0.33 0.57 -7.49
N GLU A 5 0.86 1.28 -8.48
CA GLU A 5 0.64 2.71 -8.65
C GLU A 5 -0.84 3.03 -8.88
N GLY A 6 -1.54 2.29 -9.75
CA GLY A 6 -2.98 2.50 -9.97
C GLY A 6 -3.83 2.26 -8.71
N VAL A 7 -3.49 1.25 -7.91
CA VAL A 7 -4.17 1.02 -6.62
C VAL A 7 -3.81 2.09 -5.59
N ALA A 8 -2.54 2.54 -5.56
CA ALA A 8 -2.08 3.61 -4.69
C ALA A 8 -2.80 4.93 -5.00
N ASP A 9 -2.93 5.28 -6.28
CA ASP A 9 -3.66 6.46 -6.75
C ASP A 9 -5.13 6.40 -6.31
N ALA A 10 -5.79 5.26 -6.49
CA ALA A 10 -7.20 5.07 -6.11
C ALA A 10 -7.45 5.17 -4.59
N GLY A 11 -6.44 4.88 -3.75
CA GLY A 11 -6.53 4.92 -2.29
C GLY A 11 -5.93 6.15 -1.61
N SER A 12 -5.31 7.04 -2.39
CA SER A 12 -4.58 8.22 -1.89
C SER A 12 -5.46 9.17 -1.10
N GLY A 13 -4.95 9.67 0.03
CA GLY A 13 -5.59 10.69 0.86
C GLY A 13 -6.76 10.19 1.71
N ALA A 14 -7.19 8.94 1.53
CA ALA A 14 -8.27 8.33 2.28
C ALA A 14 -7.86 7.04 2.99
N ARG A 15 -7.14 6.14 2.28
CA ARG A 15 -6.72 4.84 2.82
C ARG A 15 -5.26 4.83 3.24
N TRP A 16 -4.45 5.68 2.63
CA TRP A 16 -3.05 5.94 2.95
C TRP A 16 -2.69 7.37 2.53
N CYS A 17 -1.61 7.93 3.07
CA CYS A 17 -1.20 9.31 2.83
C CYS A 17 0.30 9.40 2.49
N GLY A 18 0.74 10.53 1.92
CA GLY A 18 2.16 10.73 1.53
C GLY A 18 2.40 10.85 0.03
N VAL A 19 1.34 11.03 -0.78
CA VAL A 19 1.48 11.36 -2.21
C VAL A 19 2.32 12.62 -2.39
N GLY A 20 3.20 12.59 -3.39
CA GLY A 20 4.19 13.64 -3.65
C GLY A 20 5.47 13.55 -2.79
N GLN A 21 5.44 12.76 -1.70
CA GLN A 21 6.60 12.53 -0.82
C GLN A 21 7.20 11.13 -1.02
N VAL A 22 6.34 10.14 -1.27
CA VAL A 22 6.75 8.74 -1.50
C VAL A 22 7.02 8.49 -2.98
N ARG A 23 8.19 7.94 -3.32
CA ARG A 23 8.54 7.61 -4.72
C ARG A 23 7.88 6.30 -5.17
N PRO A 24 7.64 6.11 -6.48
CA PRO A 24 6.98 4.88 -6.98
C PRO A 24 7.69 3.58 -6.60
N HIS A 25 9.03 3.55 -6.58
CA HIS A 25 9.76 2.36 -6.15
C HIS A 25 9.63 2.06 -4.66
N GLU A 26 9.39 3.08 -3.83
CA GLU A 26 9.16 2.90 -2.39
C GLU A 26 7.79 2.24 -2.16
N LEU A 27 6.76 2.60 -2.94
CA LEU A 27 5.46 1.92 -2.88
C LEU A 27 5.61 0.42 -3.13
N VAL A 28 6.38 0.04 -4.16
CA VAL A 28 6.63 -1.36 -4.49
C VAL A 28 7.45 -2.08 -3.43
N ASP A 29 8.47 -1.44 -2.87
CA ASP A 29 9.25 -2.00 -1.77
C ASP A 29 8.40 -2.26 -0.52
N ARG A 30 7.51 -1.33 -0.13
CA ARG A 30 6.61 -1.52 1.02
C ARG A 30 5.63 -2.66 0.79
N VAL A 31 5.01 -2.71 -0.39
CA VAL A 31 4.08 -3.78 -0.78
C VAL A 31 4.77 -5.14 -0.81
N TYR A 32 6.01 -5.22 -1.32
CA TYR A 32 6.78 -6.45 -1.33
C TYR A 32 7.11 -6.94 0.08
N ARG A 33 7.64 -6.06 0.95
CA ARG A 33 7.96 -6.41 2.34
C ARG A 33 6.75 -6.87 3.12
N TYR A 34 5.59 -6.22 2.93
CA TYR A 34 4.33 -6.61 3.55
C TYR A 34 3.95 -8.04 3.15
N GLN A 35 3.88 -8.33 1.84
CA GLN A 35 3.51 -9.66 1.35
C GLN A 35 4.47 -10.76 1.80
N ARG A 36 5.77 -10.48 1.89
CA ARG A 36 6.77 -11.43 2.39
C ARG A 36 6.56 -11.83 3.86
N GLY A 37 5.85 -11.01 4.63
CA GLY A 37 5.48 -11.30 6.02
C GLY A 37 4.13 -11.99 6.19
N LEU A 38 3.37 -12.21 5.10
CA LEU A 38 2.04 -12.81 5.18
C LEU A 38 2.08 -14.35 5.12
N PRO A 39 1.14 -15.04 5.79
CA PRO A 39 0.85 -16.44 5.53
C PRO A 39 0.40 -16.68 4.08
N ALA A 40 0.62 -17.89 3.57
CA ALA A 40 0.32 -18.24 2.18
C ALA A 40 -1.17 -18.09 1.84
N GLU A 41 -2.06 -18.35 2.80
CA GLU A 41 -3.50 -18.23 2.64
C GLU A 41 -3.91 -16.77 2.39
N ARG A 42 -3.25 -15.83 3.05
CA ARG A 42 -3.50 -14.39 2.86
C ARG A 42 -3.11 -13.92 1.46
N LEU A 43 -2.12 -14.55 0.82
CA LEU A 43 -1.71 -14.21 -0.54
C LEU A 43 -2.73 -14.61 -1.62
N GLN A 44 -3.74 -15.41 -1.25
CA GLN A 44 -4.86 -15.74 -2.14
C GLN A 44 -5.96 -14.67 -2.15
N HIS A 45 -5.85 -13.66 -1.29
CA HIS A 45 -6.82 -12.56 -1.22
C HIS A 45 -6.58 -11.54 -2.34
N SER A 46 -7.53 -10.61 -2.51
CA SER A 46 -7.43 -9.51 -3.47
C SER A 46 -6.09 -8.76 -3.36
N ALA A 47 -5.32 -8.76 -4.45
CA ALA A 47 -4.05 -8.05 -4.51
C ALA A 47 -4.22 -6.54 -4.23
N ALA A 48 -5.29 -5.92 -4.73
CA ALA A 48 -5.60 -4.51 -4.46
C ALA A 48 -5.80 -4.27 -2.95
N THR A 49 -6.48 -5.17 -2.25
CA THR A 49 -6.67 -5.08 -0.80
C THR A 49 -5.33 -5.16 -0.06
N LEU A 50 -4.47 -6.13 -0.41
CA LEU A 50 -3.16 -6.29 0.22
C LEU A 50 -2.24 -5.08 -0.06
N VAL A 51 -2.33 -4.48 -1.25
CA VAL A 51 -1.60 -3.24 -1.56
C VAL A 51 -2.07 -2.10 -0.66
N ILE A 52 -3.39 -1.90 -0.53
CA ILE A 52 -3.94 -0.84 0.35
C ILE A 52 -3.56 -1.07 1.81
N GLU A 53 -3.63 -2.30 2.31
CA GLU A 53 -3.20 -2.63 3.68
C GLU A 53 -1.71 -2.31 3.90
N ALA A 54 -0.85 -2.70 2.96
CA ALA A 54 0.58 -2.42 3.02
C ALA A 54 0.87 -0.91 3.06
N LEU A 55 0.20 -0.14 2.19
CA LEU A 55 0.37 1.31 2.13
C LEU A 55 -0.19 2.02 3.35
N ALA A 56 -1.36 1.58 3.86
CA ALA A 56 -1.94 2.12 5.09
C ALA A 56 -1.05 1.88 6.31
N GLN A 57 -0.38 0.71 6.37
CA GLN A 57 0.57 0.39 7.43
C GLN A 57 1.87 1.19 7.31
N ALA A 58 2.40 1.34 6.10
CA ALA A 58 3.67 2.03 5.88
C ALA A 58 3.55 3.56 5.94
N PHE A 59 2.41 4.09 5.52
CA PHE A 59 2.16 5.52 5.36
C PHE A 59 0.72 5.86 5.84
N PRO A 60 0.46 5.75 7.16
CA PRO A 60 -0.84 6.05 7.70
C PRO A 60 -1.18 7.51 7.48
N CYS A 61 -2.45 7.79 7.18
CA CYS A 61 -2.95 9.15 7.30
C CYS A 61 -2.93 9.53 8.78
N ALA A 62 -2.42 10.73 9.09
CA ALA A 62 -2.57 11.26 10.43
C ALA A 62 -4.07 11.30 10.75
N SER A 63 -4.46 10.78 11.91
CA SER A 63 -5.77 11.11 12.47
C SER A 63 -5.76 12.61 12.68
N THR A 64 -6.52 13.36 11.89
CA THR A 64 -6.82 14.75 12.21
C THR A 64 -7.31 14.77 13.66
N PRO A 65 -6.69 15.54 14.58
CA PRO A 65 -7.23 15.71 15.92
C PRO A 65 -8.63 16.31 15.89
#